data_AF-W0BBA4-F1
#
_entry.id   AF-W0BBA4-F1
#
_cell.length_a   1.000
_cell.length_b   1.000
_cell.length_c   1.000
_cell.angle_alpha   90.00
_cell.angle_beta   90.00
_cell.angle_gamma   90.00
#
_symmetry.space_group_name_H-M   'P 1'
#
loop_
_entity.id
_entity.type
_entity.pdbx_description
1 polymer ?
#
loop_
_entity_poly.entity_id
_entity_poly.type
_entity_poly.pdbx_seq_one_letter_code
_entity_poly.pdbx_strand_id
1 'polypeptide(L)'
;MAFFLGKSPLEIKNALNESSLEQLELLKTQYNLTLTKLSRRQQLTETSLQQCTAQLLDKESQLTSLKAREQEIIEQEEARKQALADSLEDRSVDNYLIRISLLSYSPMAAYHDEMQRISASIHQLNEQANKTRIHLATLAKLIRTEEQELNILNPILQRKILGAEMKLTSQPVIS
;
A
#
# COMPACT_ATOMS: atom_id res chain seq x y z
N MET A 1 15.23 -12.60 -4.42
CA MET A 1 16.23 -11.52 -4.36
C MET A 1 17.19 -11.86 -5.48
N ALA A 2 17.36 -10.97 -6.46
CA ALA A 2 18.00 -11.32 -7.73
C ALA A 2 19.39 -11.89 -7.49
N PHE A 3 19.70 -13.03 -8.12
CA PHE A 3 20.95 -13.75 -7.87
C PHE A 3 22.15 -13.11 -8.55
N PHE A 4 21.91 -12.28 -9.57
CA PHE A 4 22.95 -11.63 -10.36
C PHE A 4 22.82 -10.10 -10.36
N LEU A 5 22.62 -9.52 -9.16
CA LEU A 5 22.57 -8.07 -8.96
C LEU A 5 23.74 -7.36 -9.64
N GLY A 6 23.42 -6.42 -10.53
CA GLY A 6 24.39 -5.58 -11.23
C GLY A 6 25.09 -6.24 -12.43
N LYS A 7 24.78 -7.50 -12.76
CA LYS A 7 25.34 -8.17 -13.94
C LYS A 7 24.51 -7.91 -15.19
N SER A 8 25.18 -7.76 -16.32
CA SER A 8 24.57 -7.70 -17.63
C SER A 8 24.00 -9.08 -18.05
N PRO A 9 23.01 -9.11 -18.97
CA PRO A 9 22.46 -10.38 -19.48
C PRO A 9 23.52 -11.33 -20.06
N LEU A 10 24.59 -10.79 -20.65
CA LEU A 10 25.72 -11.55 -21.18
C LEU A 10 26.53 -12.24 -20.07
N GLU A 11 26.85 -11.51 -18.99
CA GLU A 11 27.58 -12.04 -17.85
C GLU A 11 26.76 -13.13 -17.12
N ILE A 12 25.45 -12.91 -17.00
CA ILE A 12 24.52 -13.90 -16.44
C ILE A 12 24.53 -15.16 -17.29
N LYS A 13 24.36 -15.01 -18.62
CA LYS A 13 24.37 -16.13 -19.56
C LYS A 13 25.66 -16.94 -19.49
N ASN A 14 26.82 -16.29 -19.38
CA ASN A 14 28.11 -16.96 -19.27
C ASN A 14 28.20 -17.78 -17.96
N ALA A 15 27.88 -17.17 -16.82
CA ALA A 15 27.88 -17.85 -15.52
C ALA A 15 26.95 -19.08 -15.50
N LEU A 16 25.76 -18.97 -16.09
CA LEU A 16 24.82 -20.08 -16.19
C LEU A 16 25.29 -21.18 -17.14
N ASN A 17 25.99 -20.86 -18.23
CA ASN A 17 26.58 -21.88 -19.12
C ASN A 17 27.70 -22.68 -18.44
N GLU A 18 28.42 -22.09 -17.48
CA GLU A 18 29.49 -22.75 -16.72
C GLU A 18 28.96 -23.65 -15.58
N SER A 19 27.76 -23.37 -15.09
CA SER A 19 27.14 -24.09 -13.96
C SER A 19 26.71 -25.53 -14.32
N SER A 20 26.70 -26.48 -13.39
CA SER A 20 26.23 -27.85 -13.64
C SER A 20 24.71 -27.92 -13.87
N LEU A 21 24.22 -29.03 -14.46
CA LEU A 21 22.77 -29.23 -14.66
C LEU A 21 22.01 -29.16 -13.32
N GLU A 22 22.49 -29.87 -12.30
CA GLU A 22 21.91 -29.88 -10.95
C GLU A 22 21.84 -28.48 -10.33
N GLN A 23 22.90 -27.67 -10.51
CA GLN A 23 22.93 -26.28 -10.03
C GLN A 23 21.87 -25.42 -10.73
N LEU A 24 21.66 -25.61 -12.03
CA LEU A 24 20.65 -24.87 -12.80
C LEU A 24 19.22 -25.26 -12.42
N GLU A 25 18.96 -26.54 -12.13
CA GLU A 25 17.65 -27.01 -11.66
C GLU A 25 17.31 -26.50 -10.26
N LEU A 26 18.30 -26.52 -9.36
CA LEU A 26 18.16 -25.93 -8.02
C LEU A 26 17.86 -24.43 -8.13
N LEU A 27 18.61 -23.71 -8.98
CA LEU A 27 18.42 -22.29 -9.20
C LEU A 27 17.03 -21.97 -9.77
N LYS A 28 16.54 -22.75 -10.74
CA LYS A 28 15.17 -22.61 -11.28
C LYS A 28 14.12 -22.78 -10.17
N THR A 29 14.29 -23.77 -9.30
CA THR A 29 13.39 -24.00 -8.16
C THR A 29 13.39 -22.81 -7.20
N GLN A 30 14.56 -22.22 -6.93
CA GLN A 30 14.70 -21.04 -6.09
C GLN A 30 14.05 -19.79 -6.71
N TYR A 31 14.19 -19.57 -8.02
CA TYR A 31 13.49 -18.48 -8.73
C TYR A 31 11.97 -18.64 -8.62
N ASN A 32 11.44 -19.83 -8.89
CA ASN A 32 10.00 -20.09 -8.81
C ASN A 32 9.43 -19.83 -7.41
N LEU A 33 10.13 -20.27 -6.36
CA LEU A 33 9.77 -20.00 -4.96
C LEU A 33 9.81 -18.49 -4.66
N THR A 34 10.82 -17.79 -5.16
CA THR A 34 10.98 -16.35 -4.95
C THR A 34 9.89 -15.56 -5.66
N LEU A 35 9.60 -15.86 -6.93
CA LEU A 35 8.52 -15.24 -7.71
C LEU A 35 7.16 -15.46 -7.06
N THR A 36 6.88 -16.67 -6.57
CA THR A 36 5.64 -16.96 -5.84
C THR A 36 5.51 -16.08 -4.58
N LYS A 37 6.59 -15.93 -3.81
CA LYS A 37 6.61 -15.06 -2.63
C LYS A 37 6.44 -13.59 -2.98
N LEU A 38 7.11 -13.11 -4.04
CA LEU A 38 7.02 -11.73 -4.49
C LEU A 38 5.64 -11.40 -5.04
N SER A 39 5.06 -12.28 -5.85
CA SER A 39 3.70 -12.14 -6.37
C SER A 39 2.67 -12.07 -5.24
N ARG A 40 2.77 -12.95 -4.23
CA ARG A 40 1.91 -12.88 -3.04
C ARG A 40 2.07 -11.55 -2.29
N ARG A 41 3.30 -11.06 -2.11
CA ARG A 41 3.55 -9.75 -1.48
C ARG A 41 2.99 -8.60 -2.29
N GLN A 42 3.09 -8.66 -3.62
CA GLN A 42 2.51 -7.66 -4.52
C GLN A 42 0.99 -7.63 -4.35
N GLN A 43 0.31 -8.79 -4.38
CA GLN A 43 -1.14 -8.87 -4.20
C GLN A 43 -1.60 -8.31 -2.85
N LEU A 44 -0.88 -8.62 -1.76
CA LEU A 44 -1.17 -8.06 -0.44
C LEU A 44 -0.98 -6.54 -0.40
N THR A 45 0.07 -6.04 -1.05
CA THR A 45 0.35 -4.60 -1.16
C THR A 45 -0.72 -3.88 -1.98
N GLU A 46 -1.17 -4.48 -3.09
CA GLU A 46 -2.28 -3.99 -3.92
C GLU A 46 -3.58 -3.91 -3.12
N THR A 47 -3.91 -4.97 -2.38
CA THR A 47 -5.09 -5.00 -1.49
C THR A 47 -5.01 -3.90 -0.43
N SER A 48 -3.84 -3.73 0.19
CA SER A 48 -3.62 -2.66 1.17
C SER A 48 -3.77 -1.26 0.56
N LEU A 49 -3.28 -1.05 -0.67
CA LEU A 49 -3.46 0.21 -1.38
C LEU A 49 -4.93 0.50 -1.69
N GLN A 50 -5.68 -0.51 -2.12
CA GLN A 50 -7.12 -0.40 -2.37
C GLN A 50 -7.89 -0.01 -1.10
N GLN A 51 -7.60 -0.69 0.02
CA GLN A 51 -8.22 -0.37 1.31
C GLN A 51 -7.91 1.07 1.76
N CYS A 52 -6.64 1.49 1.64
CA CYS A 52 -6.22 2.85 1.97
C CYS A 52 -6.91 3.90 1.08
N THR A 53 -7.05 3.62 -0.21
CA THR A 53 -7.74 4.50 -1.16
C THR A 53 -9.24 4.60 -0.84
N ALA A 54 -9.88 3.49 -0.47
CA ALA A 54 -11.28 3.49 -0.06
C ALA A 54 -11.51 4.32 1.22
N GLN A 55 -10.63 4.17 2.22
CA GLN A 55 -10.68 4.98 3.45
C GLN A 55 -10.47 6.47 3.17
N LEU A 56 -9.61 6.80 2.23
CA LEU A 56 -9.37 8.18 1.82
C LEU A 56 -10.62 8.80 1.18
N LEU A 57 -11.27 8.07 0.27
CA LEU A 57 -12.53 8.53 -0.36
C LEU A 57 -13.65 8.73 0.68
N ASP A 58 -13.77 7.83 1.65
CA ASP A 58 -14.72 7.98 2.76
C ASP A 58 -14.44 9.25 3.58
N LYS A 59 -13.18 9.51 3.92
CA LYS A 59 -12.79 10.71 4.67
C LYS A 59 -12.99 12.01 3.88
N GLU A 60 -12.70 12.00 2.58
CA GLU A 60 -12.96 13.14 1.69
C GLU A 60 -14.46 13.41 1.57
N SER A 61 -15.28 12.36 1.49
CA SER A 61 -16.74 12.48 1.51
C SER A 61 -17.26 13.06 2.83
N GLN A 62 -16.75 12.57 3.97
CA GLN A 62 -17.06 13.13 5.30
C GLN A 62 -16.69 14.61 5.40
N LEU A 63 -15.50 14.99 4.93
CA LEU A 63 -15.06 16.40 4.92
C LEU A 63 -15.99 17.26 4.06
N THR A 64 -16.41 16.75 2.90
CA THR A 64 -17.31 17.45 1.98
C THR A 64 -18.69 17.64 2.60
N SER A 65 -19.23 16.60 3.23
CA SER A 65 -20.50 16.67 3.95
C SER A 65 -20.43 17.63 5.14
N LEU A 66 -19.33 17.64 5.89
CA LEU A 66 -19.14 18.56 7.01
C LEU A 66 -19.11 20.02 6.54
N LYS A 67 -18.35 20.32 5.48
CA LYS A 67 -18.31 21.66 4.87
C LYS A 67 -19.66 22.11 4.33
N ALA A 68 -20.46 21.20 3.77
CA ALA A 68 -21.80 21.54 3.30
C ALA A 68 -22.75 21.98 4.43
N ARG A 69 -22.46 21.62 5.68
CA ARG A 69 -23.24 21.98 6.87
C ARG A 69 -22.66 23.20 7.62
N GLU A 70 -21.64 23.86 7.08
CA GLU A 70 -20.99 25.00 7.74
C GLU A 70 -21.99 26.11 8.08
N GLN A 71 -22.90 26.43 7.16
CA GLN A 71 -23.92 27.45 7.38
C GLN A 71 -24.89 27.10 8.51
N GLU A 72 -25.32 25.83 8.61
CA GLU A 72 -26.16 25.33 9.71
C GLU A 72 -25.46 25.50 11.06
N ILE A 73 -24.14 25.24 11.11
CA ILE A 73 -23.35 25.38 12.34
C ILE A 73 -23.13 26.85 12.72
N ILE A 74 -22.95 27.74 11.74
CA ILE A 74 -22.90 29.19 11.98
C ILE A 74 -24.21 29.66 12.61
N GLU A 75 -25.35 29.25 12.06
CA GLU A 75 -26.68 29.58 12.61
C GLU A 75 -26.89 29.05 14.03
N GLN A 76 -26.44 27.81 14.32
CA GLN A 76 -26.46 27.24 15.67
C GLN A 76 -25.57 28.03 16.65
N GLU A 77 -24.40 28.46 16.20
CA GLU A 77 -23.47 29.27 16.99
C GLU A 77 -24.04 30.67 17.28
N GLU A 78 -24.72 31.28 16.31
CA GLU A 78 -25.43 32.55 16.49
C GLU A 78 -26.60 32.40 17.47
N ALA A 79 -27.42 31.36 17.32
CA ALA A 79 -28.50 31.04 18.25
C ALA A 79 -27.98 30.80 19.68
N ARG A 80 -26.84 30.11 19.82
CA ARG A 80 -26.16 29.91 21.11
C ARG A 80 -25.73 31.24 21.73
N LYS A 81 -25.12 32.13 20.95
CA LYS A 81 -24.69 33.46 21.40
C LYS A 81 -25.87 34.32 21.83
N GLN A 82 -26.98 34.28 21.09
CA GLN A 82 -28.21 34.98 21.46
C GLN A 82 -28.78 34.44 22.77
N ALA A 83 -28.93 33.11 22.91
CA ALA A 83 -29.41 32.49 24.14
C ALA A 83 -28.49 32.79 25.34
N LEU A 84 -27.17 32.88 25.12
CA LEU A 84 -26.23 33.30 26.15
C LEU A 84 -26.50 34.73 26.59
N ALA A 85 -26.66 35.66 25.64
CA ALA A 85 -26.95 37.07 25.90
C ALA A 85 -28.28 37.23 26.66
N ASP A 86 -29.35 36.57 26.23
CA ASP A 86 -30.66 36.60 26.87
C ASP A 86 -30.58 36.04 28.30
N SER A 87 -29.79 34.98 28.52
CA SER A 87 -29.59 34.42 29.85
C SER A 87 -28.86 35.35 30.80
N LEU A 88 -28.15 36.40 30.33
CA LEU A 88 -27.42 37.35 31.18
C LEU A 88 -28.35 38.22 32.04
N GLU A 89 -29.56 38.46 31.57
CA GLU A 89 -30.54 39.37 32.18
C GLU A 89 -31.25 38.76 33.40
N ASP A 90 -31.44 37.44 33.43
CA ASP A 90 -32.01 36.71 34.57
C ASP A 90 -30.93 35.93 35.35
N ARG A 91 -30.87 36.19 36.67
CA ARG A 91 -29.90 35.60 37.61
C ARG A 91 -30.46 34.44 38.42
N SER A 92 -31.60 33.89 38.04
CA SER A 92 -32.17 32.69 38.66
C SER A 92 -31.21 31.49 38.60
N VAL A 93 -31.32 30.59 39.58
CA VAL A 93 -30.48 29.38 39.67
C VAL A 93 -30.70 28.46 38.47
N ASP A 94 -31.92 28.41 37.92
CA ASP A 94 -32.23 27.62 36.73
C ASP A 94 -31.52 28.19 35.49
N ASN A 95 -31.47 29.52 35.34
CA ASN A 95 -30.72 30.15 34.25
C ASN A 95 -29.19 30.04 34.40
N TYR A 96 -28.68 29.86 35.62
CA TYR A 96 -27.25 29.59 35.85
C TYR A 96 -26.80 28.26 35.22
N LEU A 97 -27.59 27.19 35.36
CA LEU A 97 -27.28 25.89 34.77
C LEU A 97 -27.32 25.94 33.23
N ILE A 98 -28.32 26.63 32.67
CA ILE A 98 -28.43 26.87 31.22
C ILE A 98 -27.19 27.62 30.73
N ARG A 99 -26.79 28.70 31.42
CA ARG A 99 -25.62 29.50 31.04
C ARG A 99 -24.32 28.70 31.08
N ILE A 100 -24.11 27.85 32.10
CA ILE A 100 -22.94 26.96 32.14
C ILE A 100 -22.92 26.03 30.93
N SER A 101 -24.05 25.42 30.59
CA SER A 101 -24.13 24.50 29.44
C SER A 101 -23.76 25.20 28.13
N LEU A 102 -24.29 26.40 27.90
CA LEU A 102 -23.99 27.22 26.71
C LEU A 102 -22.52 27.66 26.66
N LEU A 103 -21.89 27.93 27.80
CA LEU A 103 -20.45 28.27 27.86
C LEU A 103 -19.54 27.06 27.64
N SER A 104 -19.99 25.87 28.02
CA SER A 104 -19.19 24.64 27.96
C SER A 104 -19.03 24.05 26.56
N TYR A 105 -19.92 24.42 25.63
CA TYR A 105 -19.94 23.90 24.27
C TYR A 105 -20.11 25.02 23.25
N SER A 106 -19.29 25.02 22.20
CA SER A 106 -19.47 25.85 21.02
C SER A 106 -19.59 24.94 19.80
N PRO A 107 -20.73 24.96 19.08
CA PRO A 107 -20.88 24.29 17.79
C PRO A 107 -19.73 24.61 16.83
N MET A 108 -19.33 25.88 16.75
CA MET A 108 -18.26 26.28 15.85
C MET A 108 -16.89 25.73 16.26
N ALA A 109 -16.58 25.69 17.56
CA ALA A 109 -15.34 25.07 18.02
C ALA A 109 -15.30 23.57 17.72
N ALA A 110 -16.40 22.86 17.99
CA ALA A 110 -16.52 21.43 17.70
C ALA A 110 -16.37 21.12 16.20
N TYR A 111 -16.96 21.96 15.34
CA TYR A 111 -16.81 21.88 13.89
C TYR A 111 -15.36 22.04 13.43
N HIS A 112 -14.64 23.05 13.93
CA HIS A 112 -13.23 23.25 13.59
C HIS A 112 -12.37 22.07 14.03
N ASP A 113 -12.60 21.55 15.24
CA ASP A 113 -11.91 20.37 15.77
C ASP A 113 -12.15 19.15 14.88
N GLU A 114 -13.39 18.91 14.47
CA GLU A 114 -13.74 17.80 13.58
C GLU A 114 -13.13 17.95 12.19
N MET A 115 -13.19 19.15 11.60
CA MET A 115 -12.52 19.48 10.33
C MET A 115 -11.02 19.20 10.40
N GLN A 116 -10.36 19.62 11.47
CA GLN A 116 -8.92 19.37 11.66
C GLN A 116 -8.61 17.88 11.79
N ARG A 117 -9.40 17.13 12.56
CA ARG A 117 -9.24 15.68 12.72
C ARG A 117 -9.40 14.93 11.39
N ILE A 118 -10.43 15.26 10.61
CA ILE A 118 -10.67 14.63 9.31
C ILE A 118 -9.53 15.00 8.34
N SER A 119 -9.13 16.28 8.29
CA SER A 119 -8.05 16.75 7.42
C SER A 119 -6.71 16.09 7.75
N ALA A 120 -6.38 15.95 9.04
CA ALA A 120 -5.19 15.22 9.49
C ALA A 120 -5.24 13.74 9.08
N SER A 121 -6.41 13.10 9.19
CA SER A 121 -6.60 11.71 8.75
C SER A 121 -6.41 11.55 7.25
N ILE A 122 -6.94 12.47 6.43
CA ILE A 122 -6.74 12.48 4.97
C ILE A 122 -5.26 12.63 4.64
N HIS A 123 -4.54 13.51 5.33
CA HIS A 123 -3.11 13.70 5.11
C HIS A 123 -2.32 12.42 5.41
N GLN A 124 -2.58 11.78 6.55
CA GLN A 124 -1.93 10.51 6.93
C GLN A 124 -2.23 9.38 5.93
N LEU A 125 -3.48 9.25 5.49
CA LEU A 125 -3.88 8.25 4.49
C LEU A 125 -3.21 8.51 3.13
N ASN A 126 -3.07 9.78 2.71
CA ASN A 126 -2.35 10.13 1.50
C ASN A 126 -0.87 9.75 1.56
N GLU A 127 -0.20 10.04 2.68
CA GLU A 127 1.19 9.62 2.88
C GLU A 127 1.34 8.10 2.85
N GLN A 128 0.43 7.38 3.51
CA GLN A 128 0.42 5.92 3.53
C GLN A 128 0.21 5.36 2.12
N ALA A 129 -0.78 5.86 1.37
CA ALA A 129 -1.03 5.46 0.00
C ALA A 129 0.20 5.69 -0.89
N ASN A 130 0.89 6.82 -0.72
CA ASN A 130 2.09 7.13 -1.49
C ASN A 130 3.25 6.16 -1.16
N LYS A 131 3.51 5.89 0.13
CA LYS A 131 4.51 4.91 0.56
C LYS A 131 4.20 3.52 -0.01
N THR A 132 2.95 3.10 0.02
CA THR A 132 2.50 1.81 -0.54
C THR A 132 2.68 1.75 -2.07
N ARG A 133 2.39 2.84 -2.81
CA ARG A 133 2.65 2.91 -4.26
C ARG A 133 4.13 2.76 -4.60
N ILE A 134 5.01 3.42 -3.85
CA ILE A 134 6.47 3.30 -4.02
C ILE A 134 6.91 1.85 -3.75
N HIS A 135 6.38 1.23 -2.71
CA HIS A 135 6.67 -0.18 -2.41
C HIS A 135 6.22 -1.12 -3.53
N LEU A 136 5.02 -0.91 -4.07
CA LEU A 136 4.46 -1.70 -5.17
C LEU A 136 5.30 -1.56 -6.45
N ALA A 137 5.71 -0.34 -6.79
CA ALA A 137 6.62 -0.10 -7.92
C ALA A 137 7.97 -0.81 -7.73
N THR A 138 8.47 -0.88 -6.50
CA THR A 138 9.71 -1.59 -6.15
C THR A 138 9.55 -3.11 -6.30
N LEU A 139 8.44 -3.68 -5.81
CA LEU A 139 8.11 -5.09 -5.99
C LEU A 139 7.99 -5.47 -7.47
N ALA A 140 7.31 -4.64 -8.28
CA ALA A 140 7.16 -4.86 -9.71
C ALA A 140 8.52 -4.88 -10.44
N LYS A 141 9.45 -3.99 -10.07
CA LYS A 141 10.82 -4.00 -10.61
C LYS A 141 11.55 -5.30 -10.25
N LEU A 142 11.48 -5.72 -8.99
CA LEU A 142 12.12 -6.96 -8.53
C LEU A 142 11.58 -8.18 -9.27
N ILE A 143 10.25 -8.30 -9.41
CA ILE A 143 9.62 -9.40 -10.15
C ILE A 143 10.13 -9.44 -11.59
N ARG A 144 10.14 -8.30 -12.29
CA ARG A 144 10.64 -8.22 -13.67
C ARG A 144 12.10 -8.65 -13.78
N THR A 145 12.97 -8.25 -12.84
CA THR A 145 14.37 -8.67 -12.83
C THR A 145 14.50 -10.18 -12.68
N GLU A 146 13.77 -10.77 -11.74
CA GLU A 146 13.79 -12.23 -11.51
C GLU A 146 13.25 -13.00 -12.73
N GLU A 147 12.18 -12.50 -13.37
CA GLU A 147 11.64 -13.05 -14.61
C GLU A 147 12.65 -12.99 -15.77
N GLN A 148 13.38 -11.87 -15.89
CA GLN A 148 14.44 -11.73 -16.91
C GLN A 148 15.57 -12.72 -16.69
N GLU A 149 16.05 -12.88 -15.46
CA GLU A 149 17.08 -13.87 -15.13
C GLU A 149 16.59 -15.30 -15.42
N LEU A 150 15.35 -15.62 -15.05
CA LEU A 150 14.72 -16.92 -15.31
C LEU A 150 14.56 -17.19 -16.82
N ASN A 151 14.26 -16.16 -17.62
CA ASN A 151 14.18 -16.25 -19.08
C ASN A 151 15.54 -16.51 -19.74
N ILE A 152 16.65 -16.13 -19.10
CA ILE A 152 18.01 -16.49 -19.55
C ILE A 152 18.33 -17.93 -19.13
N LEU A 153 17.94 -18.33 -17.91
CA LEU A 153 18.17 -19.66 -17.35
C LEU A 153 17.48 -20.77 -18.15
N ASN A 154 16.18 -20.61 -18.45
CA ASN A 154 15.37 -21.68 -19.03
C ASN A 154 15.95 -22.25 -20.35
N PRO A 155 16.38 -21.43 -21.34
CA PRO A 155 17.01 -21.94 -22.56
C PRO A 155 18.37 -22.61 -22.34
N ILE A 156 19.13 -22.22 -21.31
CA ILE A 156 20.42 -22.87 -20.98
C ILE A 156 20.15 -24.23 -20.36
N LEU A 157 19.24 -24.28 -19.39
CA LEU A 157 18.82 -25.50 -18.73
C LEU A 157 18.29 -26.52 -19.75
N GLN A 158 17.37 -26.12 -20.63
CA GLN A 158 16.81 -27.00 -21.66
C GLN A 158 17.89 -27.56 -22.60
N ARG A 159 18.87 -26.74 -23.01
CA ARG A 159 19.99 -27.21 -23.84
C ARG A 159 20.86 -28.23 -23.10
N LYS A 160 21.09 -28.06 -21.79
CA LYS A 160 21.87 -29.02 -21.00
C LYS A 160 21.11 -30.33 -20.76
N ILE A 161 19.80 -30.27 -20.53
CA ILE A 161 18.94 -31.46 -20.42
C ILE A 161 19.02 -32.27 -21.72
N LEU A 162 18.75 -31.66 -22.87
CA LEU A 162 18.82 -32.32 -24.17
C LEU A 162 20.21 -32.93 -24.44
N GLY A 163 21.28 -32.20 -24.09
CA GLY A 163 22.65 -32.72 -24.23
C GLY A 163 22.97 -33.91 -23.32
N ALA A 164 22.36 -33.97 -22.13
CA ALA A 164 22.49 -35.11 -21.22
C ALA A 164 21.70 -36.33 -21.72
N GLU A 165 20.47 -36.10 -22.20
CA GLU A 165 19.61 -37.14 -22.80
C GLU A 165 20.29 -37.78 -24.03
N MET A 166 20.85 -36.97 -24.93
CA MET A 166 21.57 -37.49 -26.10
C MET A 166 22.76 -38.36 -25.69
N LYS A 167 23.54 -37.96 -24.66
CA LYS A 167 24.68 -38.75 -24.17
C LYS A 167 24.24 -40.09 -23.59
N LEU A 168 23.11 -40.14 -22.90
CA LEU A 168 22.53 -41.39 -22.37
C LEU A 168 22.08 -42.32 -23.51
N THR A 169 21.47 -41.78 -24.57
CA THR A 169 21.06 -42.58 -25.75
C THR A 169 22.22 -43.02 -26.65
N SER A 170 23.39 -42.38 -26.54
CA SER A 170 24.57 -42.66 -27.38
C SER A 170 25.51 -43.69 -26.75
N GLN A 171 25.25 -44.16 -25.52
CA GLN A 171 26.06 -45.19 -24.89
C GLN A 171 25.75 -46.56 -25.53
N PRO A 172 26.74 -47.26 -26.09
CA PRO A 172 26.52 -48.59 -26.62
C PRO A 172 26.14 -49.53 -25.47
N VAL A 173 25.06 -50.29 -25.65
CA VAL A 173 24.73 -51.43 -24.80
C VAL A 173 25.81 -52.47 -25.03
N ILE A 174 26.87 -52.45 -24.21
CA ILE A 174 27.86 -53.53 -24.20
C ILE A 174 27.16 -54.70 -23.48
N SER A 175 26.69 -55.65 -24.29
CA SER A 175 26.19 -56.96 -23.87
C SER A 175 27.35 -57.92 -23.66
#